data_AF-A0A239BJ62-F1
#
_entry.id   AF-A0A239BJ62-F1
#
_cell.length_a   1.000
_cell.length_b   1.000
_cell.length_c   1.000
_cell.angle_alpha   90.00
_cell.angle_beta   90.00
_cell.angle_gamma   90.00
#
_symmetry.space_group_name_H-M   'P 1'
#
loop_
_entity.id
_entity.type
_entity.pdbx_description
1 polymer ?
#
loop_
_entity_poly.entity_id
_entity_poly.type
_entity_poly.pdbx_seq_one_letter_code
_entity_poly.pdbx_strand_id
1 'polypeptide(L)'
;MRGVEVLLTASPEAFKRQEDGSPHDWHGSQWAEANIAFLKDKFGEQNVVSCTLHQDELTPHFHAVVVPITADGRLSAKDVFNPKTLRALQTEYAEAMKPFGMERGVEHSRAKHEVMRHVYGAQERSRGELAELTKPEPATRLSIEGPNGFDLVNLSKWRAEQEARLNAELARQLAAANERASKAASIAQDSAGAKDREKTLARQLASVEGTKTKEIGRRELYQGAWTRAAVQVLQGEPLPEKVLEHARKVRADMQAEAEKHVQQALKAPIRQVGDLTEQLKRLPGYTYREDATTKQGELRHTTTGSRFELTELKPGGVSMKEAYDQAVQRTAQRDQEQSKGQKRGGGISMGG
;
A
#
# COMPACT_ATOMS: atom_id res chain seq x y z
N MET A 1 4.83 29.77 51.42
CA MET A 1 5.21 29.46 50.03
C MET A 1 6.01 30.65 49.51
N ARG A 2 7.26 30.45 49.06
CA ARG A 2 8.17 31.55 48.70
C ARG A 2 8.11 31.96 47.22
N GLY A 3 7.61 31.07 46.38
CA GLY A 3 7.29 31.31 44.98
C GLY A 3 6.23 30.29 44.53
N VAL A 4 5.46 30.66 43.52
CA VAL A 4 4.45 29.84 42.87
C VAL A 4 4.86 29.68 41.42
N GLU A 5 4.94 28.44 40.98
CA GLU A 5 5.21 28.13 39.58
C GLU A 5 3.91 28.21 38.78
N VAL A 6 3.96 28.93 37.67
CA VAL A 6 2.87 29.13 36.73
C VAL A 6 3.29 28.56 35.39
N LEU A 7 2.53 27.59 34.88
CA LEU A 7 2.70 27.03 33.55
C LEU A 7 1.79 27.77 32.58
N LEU A 8 2.36 28.28 31.48
CA LEU A 8 1.59 28.89 30.39
C LEU A 8 1.80 28.08 29.12
N THR A 9 0.72 27.55 28.57
CA THR A 9 0.74 26.75 27.35
C THR A 9 -0.66 26.73 26.72
N ALA A 10 -0.80 26.00 25.62
CA ALA A 10 -2.07 25.71 24.95
C ALA A 10 -2.10 24.26 24.49
N SER A 11 -3.15 23.85 23.78
CA SER A 11 -3.20 22.51 23.20
C SER A 11 -2.19 22.37 22.04
N PRO A 12 -1.70 21.16 21.73
CA PRO A 12 -0.69 20.94 20.69
C PRO A 12 -1.09 21.50 19.31
N GLU A 13 -2.39 21.52 19.01
CA GLU A 13 -2.93 21.98 17.72
C GLU A 13 -2.73 23.47 17.50
N ALA A 14 -2.57 24.25 18.58
CA ALA A 14 -2.28 25.67 18.50
C ALA A 14 -0.85 25.95 17.99
N PHE A 15 0.06 25.00 18.11
CA PHE A 15 1.45 25.15 17.75
C PHE A 15 1.76 24.41 16.44
N LYS A 16 1.57 25.11 15.31
CA LYS A 16 1.84 24.57 13.98
C LYS A 16 3.33 24.27 13.80
N ARG A 17 3.62 23.11 13.19
CA ARG A 17 4.97 22.75 12.72
C ARG A 17 5.26 23.39 11.37
N GLN A 18 6.55 23.51 11.06
CA GLN A 18 7.00 23.98 9.76
C GLN A 18 6.66 22.96 8.65
N GLU A 19 6.72 23.37 7.38
CA GLU A 19 6.38 22.51 6.23
C GLU A 19 7.26 21.24 6.16
N ASP A 20 8.47 21.30 6.69
CA ASP A 20 9.41 20.18 6.79
C ASP A 20 9.19 19.26 8.02
N GLY A 21 8.18 19.57 8.84
CA GLY A 21 7.86 18.84 10.07
C GLY A 21 8.69 19.23 11.31
N SER A 22 9.65 20.15 11.17
CA SER A 22 10.44 20.64 12.30
C SER A 22 9.60 21.52 13.25
N PRO A 23 9.94 21.57 14.56
CA PRO A 23 9.33 22.53 15.48
C PRO A 23 9.54 23.96 14.98
N HIS A 24 8.48 24.77 15.03
CA HIS A 24 8.60 26.22 14.81
C HIS A 24 9.27 26.83 16.05
N ASP A 25 10.26 27.73 15.86
CA ASP A 25 10.85 28.46 16.96
C ASP A 25 9.95 29.63 17.37
N TRP A 26 9.48 29.61 18.61
CA TRP A 26 8.60 30.62 19.19
C TRP A 26 9.37 31.74 19.92
N HIS A 27 10.71 31.71 19.96
CA HIS A 27 11.50 32.81 20.48
C HIS A 27 11.24 34.10 19.68
N GLY A 28 10.94 35.20 20.39
CA GLY A 28 10.62 36.49 19.76
C GLY A 28 9.29 36.51 19.00
N SER A 29 8.45 35.47 19.11
CA SER A 29 7.11 35.49 18.56
C SER A 29 6.20 36.45 19.33
N GLN A 30 5.17 36.96 18.67
CA GLN A 30 4.14 37.78 19.33
C GLN A 30 3.44 37.03 20.48
N TRP A 31 3.31 35.70 20.36
CA TRP A 31 2.77 34.87 21.44
C TRP A 31 3.70 34.84 22.65
N ALA A 32 5.01 34.66 22.45
CA ALA A 32 5.98 34.68 23.53
C ALA A 32 6.01 36.04 24.25
N GLU A 33 6.01 37.13 23.49
CA GLU A 33 5.95 38.49 24.04
C GLU A 33 4.65 38.73 24.83
N ALA A 34 3.51 38.30 24.30
CA ALA A 34 2.22 38.44 24.98
C ALA A 34 2.16 37.67 26.30
N ASN A 35 2.77 36.47 26.39
CA ASN A 35 2.84 35.70 27.63
C ASN A 35 3.67 36.40 28.71
N ILE A 36 4.83 36.94 28.33
CA ILE A 36 5.69 37.70 29.25
C ILE A 36 4.97 38.97 29.71
N ALA A 37 4.34 39.70 28.79
CA ALA A 37 3.57 40.90 29.12
C ALA A 37 2.40 40.59 30.06
N PHE A 38 1.65 39.52 29.79
CA PHE A 38 0.55 39.07 30.63
C PHE A 38 0.99 38.78 32.07
N LEU A 39 2.10 38.06 32.26
CA LEU A 39 2.61 37.78 33.61
C LEU A 39 3.01 39.04 34.37
N LYS A 40 3.69 39.97 33.69
CA LYS A 40 4.14 41.24 34.28
C LYS A 40 2.96 42.13 34.64
N ASP A 41 1.95 42.23 33.78
CA ASP A 41 0.74 43.00 34.04
C ASP A 41 -0.07 42.38 35.20
N LYS A 42 -0.24 41.05 35.18
CA LYS A 42 -1.07 40.35 36.16
C LYS A 42 -0.47 40.31 37.57
N PHE A 43 0.82 40.05 37.68
CA PHE A 43 1.47 39.83 38.97
C PHE A 43 2.38 40.98 39.40
N GLY A 44 2.71 41.91 38.50
CA GLY A 44 3.73 42.93 38.69
C GLY A 44 5.11 42.43 38.26
N GLU A 45 5.86 43.26 37.54
CA GLU A 45 7.18 42.89 37.00
C GLU A 45 8.16 42.43 38.08
N GLN A 46 8.16 43.11 39.23
CA GLN A 46 9.00 42.76 40.39
C GLN A 46 8.67 41.40 41.02
N ASN A 47 7.46 40.88 40.77
CA ASN A 47 7.01 39.62 41.33
C ASN A 47 7.30 38.43 40.40
N VAL A 48 7.68 38.67 39.13
CA VAL A 48 8.04 37.61 38.17
C VAL A 48 9.57 37.43 38.18
N VAL A 49 10.05 36.37 38.85
CA VAL A 49 11.49 36.15 39.08
C VAL A 49 12.15 35.43 37.91
N SER A 50 11.42 34.52 37.28
CA SER A 50 11.90 33.74 36.13
C SER A 50 10.74 33.47 35.21
N CYS A 51 11.01 33.45 33.90
CA CYS A 51 10.07 33.03 32.87
C CYS A 51 10.89 32.38 31.75
N THR A 52 10.82 31.06 31.63
CA THR A 52 11.64 30.28 30.69
C THR A 52 10.71 29.58 29.70
N LEU A 53 10.98 29.77 28.41
CA LEU A 53 10.27 29.08 27.33
C LEU A 53 10.95 27.74 27.05
N HIS A 54 10.20 26.64 27.16
CA HIS A 54 10.62 25.30 26.78
C HIS A 54 9.98 24.96 25.43
N GLN A 55 10.79 24.48 24.49
CA GLN A 55 10.36 24.16 23.11
C GLN A 55 10.89 22.80 22.62
N ASP A 56 11.67 22.12 23.46
CA ASP A 56 12.24 20.79 23.26
C ASP A 56 11.23 19.66 23.55
N GLU A 57 10.07 20.01 24.11
CA GLU A 57 8.96 19.09 24.37
C GLU A 57 7.89 19.09 23.27
N LEU A 58 6.83 18.28 23.44
CA LEU A 58 5.76 18.14 22.44
C LEU A 58 5.04 19.47 22.15
N THR A 59 4.82 20.25 23.20
CA THR A 59 4.08 21.51 23.16
C THR A 59 4.92 22.60 23.81
N PRO A 60 5.21 23.71 23.10
CA PRO A 60 5.87 24.86 23.70
C PRO A 60 5.14 25.36 24.95
N HIS A 61 5.88 25.61 26.02
CA HIS A 61 5.31 26.08 27.28
C HIS A 61 6.29 26.94 28.08
N PHE A 62 5.76 27.88 28.84
CA PHE A 62 6.54 28.70 29.77
C PHE A 62 6.46 28.14 31.18
N HIS A 63 7.62 28.03 31.83
CA HIS A 63 7.75 27.91 33.27
C HIS A 63 8.05 29.29 33.86
N ALA A 64 7.10 29.85 34.59
CA ALA A 64 7.27 31.12 35.29
C ALA A 64 7.25 30.94 36.81
N VAL A 65 8.16 31.61 37.52
CA VAL A 65 8.20 31.63 38.98
C VAL A 65 7.74 32.99 39.47
N VAL A 66 6.60 33.02 40.14
CA VAL A 66 5.98 34.23 40.69
C VAL A 66 6.11 34.26 42.20
N VAL A 67 6.66 35.34 42.75
CA VAL A 67 6.70 35.59 44.20
C VAL A 67 5.44 36.35 44.59
N PRO A 68 4.57 35.79 45.45
CA PRO A 68 3.28 36.40 45.78
C PRO A 68 3.42 37.51 46.82
N ILE A 69 4.03 38.64 46.44
CA ILE A 69 4.07 39.85 47.26
C ILE A 69 2.79 40.64 46.99
N THR A 70 2.00 40.84 48.04
CA THR A 70 0.77 41.63 47.99
C THR A 70 1.09 43.13 47.96
N ALA A 71 0.11 43.96 47.57
CA ALA A 71 0.30 45.40 47.45
C ALA A 71 0.74 46.09 48.76
N ASP A 72 0.40 45.50 49.91
CA ASP A 72 0.84 45.93 51.24
C ASP A 72 2.19 45.34 51.68
N GLY A 73 2.93 44.69 50.77
CA GLY A 73 4.30 44.20 50.99
C GLY A 73 4.41 42.85 51.70
N ARG A 74 3.30 42.15 51.96
CA ARG A 74 3.32 40.83 52.60
C ARG A 74 3.56 39.73 51.57
N LEU A 75 4.28 38.68 51.98
CA LEU A 75 4.42 37.46 51.19
C LEU A 75 3.23 36.52 51.46
N SER A 76 2.20 36.57 50.63
CA SER A 76 0.94 35.83 50.84
C SER A 76 0.44 35.14 49.57
N ALA A 77 0.89 33.89 49.37
CA ALA A 77 0.37 33.04 48.30
C ALA A 77 -1.14 32.83 48.39
N LYS A 78 -1.69 32.80 49.61
CA LYS A 78 -3.14 32.65 49.82
C LYS A 78 -3.92 33.83 49.28
N ASP A 79 -3.41 35.05 49.42
CA ASP A 79 -4.12 36.25 48.95
C ASP A 79 -4.00 36.40 47.44
N VAL A 80 -2.83 36.09 46.87
CA VAL A 80 -2.57 36.16 45.42
C VAL A 80 -3.21 34.99 44.65
N PHE A 81 -3.08 33.77 45.16
CA PHE A 81 -3.54 32.53 44.52
C PHE A 81 -4.63 31.83 45.35
N ASN A 82 -5.84 32.39 45.30
CA ASN A 82 -7.04 31.81 45.90
C ASN A 82 -8.02 31.31 44.82
N PRO A 83 -9.06 30.53 45.18
CA PRO A 83 -10.00 30.00 44.19
C PRO A 83 -10.69 31.06 43.32
N LYS A 84 -10.90 32.28 43.83
CA LYS A 84 -11.50 33.37 43.04
C LYS A 84 -10.49 33.92 42.03
N THR A 85 -9.27 34.22 42.46
CA THR A 85 -8.22 34.78 41.59
C THR A 85 -7.76 33.77 40.55
N LEU A 86 -7.67 32.49 40.88
CA LEU A 86 -7.33 31.43 39.92
C LEU A 86 -8.39 31.25 38.82
N ARG A 87 -9.68 31.41 39.15
CA ARG A 87 -10.76 31.39 38.14
C ARG A 87 -10.70 32.60 37.22
N ALA A 88 -10.46 33.78 37.80
CA ALA A 88 -10.28 35.01 37.04
C ALA A 88 -9.04 34.91 36.12
N LEU A 89 -7.94 34.37 36.64
CA LEU A 89 -6.70 34.15 35.88
C LEU A 89 -6.93 33.30 34.62
N GLN A 90 -7.72 32.22 34.71
CA GLN A 90 -8.07 31.40 33.54
C GLN A 90 -8.85 32.18 32.48
N THR A 91 -9.76 33.06 32.90
CA THR A 91 -10.55 33.91 31.98
C THR A 91 -9.68 34.99 31.35
N GLU A 92 -8.94 35.74 32.16
CA GLU A 92 -8.08 36.84 31.70
C GLU A 92 -6.96 36.33 30.79
N TYR A 93 -6.37 35.17 31.09
CA TYR A 93 -5.35 34.56 30.23
C TYR A 93 -5.93 34.16 28.87
N ALA A 94 -7.14 33.60 28.84
CA ALA A 94 -7.81 33.28 27.58
C ALA A 94 -8.13 34.53 26.75
N GLU A 95 -8.51 35.65 27.38
CA GLU A 95 -8.72 36.93 26.70
C GLU A 95 -7.41 37.46 26.10
N ALA A 96 -6.31 37.40 26.85
CA ALA A 96 -4.98 37.81 26.38
C ALA A 96 -4.48 36.93 25.22
N MET A 97 -4.83 35.64 25.20
CA MET A 97 -4.39 34.71 24.17
C MET A 97 -5.34 34.57 22.97
N LYS A 98 -6.52 35.22 23.02
CA LYS A 98 -7.52 35.22 21.95
C LYS A 98 -6.98 35.62 20.57
N PRO A 99 -6.06 36.61 20.42
CA PRO A 99 -5.47 36.95 19.12
C PRO A 99 -4.71 35.80 18.46
N PHE A 100 -4.25 34.82 19.25
CA PHE A 100 -3.53 33.64 18.77
C PHE A 100 -4.46 32.44 18.49
N GLY A 101 -5.78 32.66 18.52
CA GLY A 101 -6.78 31.60 18.30
C GLY A 101 -6.96 30.64 19.47
N MET A 102 -6.46 31.01 20.65
CA MET A 102 -6.61 30.21 21.87
C MET A 102 -7.89 30.61 22.61
N GLU A 103 -8.60 29.63 23.14
CA GLU A 103 -9.86 29.82 23.86
C GLU A 103 -9.76 29.33 25.31
N ARG A 104 -10.69 29.80 26.14
CA ARG A 104 -10.75 29.43 27.56
C ARG A 104 -11.11 27.96 27.71
N GLY A 105 -10.48 27.29 28.67
CA GLY A 105 -10.93 25.98 29.13
C GLY A 105 -12.35 25.99 29.68
N VAL A 106 -12.95 24.80 29.78
CA VAL A 106 -14.32 24.61 30.26
C VAL A 106 -14.50 25.19 31.67
N GLU A 107 -15.44 26.13 31.82
CA GLU A 107 -15.77 26.68 33.14
C GLU A 107 -16.35 25.62 34.05
N HIS A 108 -15.95 25.63 35.32
CA HIS A 108 -16.34 24.61 36.31
C HIS A 108 -15.97 23.18 35.91
N SER A 109 -14.91 23.01 35.11
CA SER A 109 -14.36 21.69 34.79
C SER A 109 -14.14 20.84 36.05
N ARG A 110 -14.57 19.58 35.97
CA ARG A 110 -14.35 18.56 37.02
C ARG A 110 -13.09 17.72 36.76
N ALA A 111 -12.31 18.08 35.75
CA ALA A 111 -11.04 17.41 35.45
C ALA A 111 -10.09 17.53 36.65
N LYS A 112 -9.44 16.43 37.01
CA LYS A 112 -8.42 16.40 38.06
C LYS A 112 -7.06 16.63 37.42
N HIS A 113 -6.24 17.48 38.04
CA HIS A 113 -4.86 17.64 37.62
C HIS A 113 -4.10 16.34 37.87
N GLU A 114 -3.42 15.84 36.83
CA GLU A 114 -2.55 14.67 36.90
C GLU A 114 -1.09 15.12 36.80
N VAL A 115 -0.25 14.64 37.72
CA VAL A 115 1.17 14.99 37.73
C VAL A 115 1.87 14.34 36.53
N MET A 116 2.65 15.13 35.79
CA MET A 116 3.28 14.78 34.49
C MET A 116 4.04 13.43 34.47
N ARG A 117 4.55 12.96 35.63
CA ARG A 117 5.23 11.66 35.78
C ARG A 117 4.33 10.45 35.48
N HIS A 118 3.02 10.59 35.70
CA HIS A 118 2.04 9.56 35.30
C HIS A 118 1.67 9.64 33.82
N VAL A 119 1.72 10.85 33.25
CA VAL A 119 1.41 11.11 31.85
C VAL A 119 2.49 10.52 30.96
N TYR A 120 3.80 10.66 31.23
CA TYR A 120 4.84 9.99 30.43
C TYR A 120 4.80 8.46 30.51
N GLY A 121 4.51 7.86 31.68
CA GLY A 121 4.32 6.41 31.76
C GLY A 121 3.15 5.94 30.88
N ALA A 122 2.06 6.70 30.83
CA ALA A 122 0.92 6.41 29.95
C ALA A 122 1.19 6.78 28.48
N GLN A 123 1.92 7.86 28.21
CA GLN A 123 2.14 8.44 26.89
C GLN A 123 3.32 7.79 26.17
N GLU A 124 4.35 7.30 26.87
CA GLU A 124 5.33 6.35 26.32
C GLU A 124 4.72 4.98 26.08
N ARG A 125 3.80 4.52 26.95
CA ARG A 125 3.01 3.30 26.68
C ARG A 125 2.10 3.51 25.47
N SER A 126 1.40 4.63 25.36
CA SER A 126 0.58 4.99 24.20
C SER A 126 1.42 5.24 22.94
N ARG A 127 2.64 5.77 23.05
CA ARG A 127 3.55 5.97 21.91
C ARG A 127 4.19 4.66 21.48
N GLY A 128 4.51 3.77 22.43
CA GLY A 128 4.93 2.39 22.16
C GLY A 128 3.80 1.57 21.55
N GLU A 129 2.57 1.70 22.05
CA GLU A 129 1.36 1.06 21.55
C GLU A 129 0.97 1.63 20.18
N LEU A 130 1.08 2.95 19.96
CA LEU A 130 0.86 3.58 18.66
C LEU A 130 1.94 3.16 17.66
N ALA A 131 3.20 3.09 18.07
CA ALA A 131 4.30 2.59 17.24
C ALA A 131 4.11 1.10 16.90
N GLU A 132 3.62 0.28 17.83
CA GLU A 132 3.23 -1.11 17.59
C GLU A 132 2.06 -1.22 16.60
N LEU A 133 1.02 -0.38 16.76
CA LEU A 133 -0.18 -0.37 15.93
C LEU A 133 0.06 0.19 14.52
N THR A 134 1.08 1.03 14.33
CA THR A 134 1.47 1.61 13.04
C THR A 134 2.60 0.86 12.34
N LYS A 135 3.19 -0.16 12.96
CA LYS A 135 4.13 -1.06 12.27
C LYS A 135 3.41 -1.71 11.08
N PRO A 136 3.97 -1.63 9.86
CA PRO A 136 3.40 -2.32 8.72
C PRO A 136 3.42 -3.83 8.97
N GLU A 137 2.26 -4.48 8.90
CA GLU A 137 2.20 -5.93 9.00
C GLU A 137 2.99 -6.56 7.84
N PRO A 138 3.80 -7.59 8.11
CA PRO A 138 4.48 -8.30 7.04
C PRO A 138 3.43 -8.88 6.09
N ALA A 139 3.62 -8.65 4.79
CA ALA A 139 2.74 -9.18 3.76
C ALA A 139 2.76 -10.72 3.80
N THR A 140 1.78 -11.30 4.49
CA THR A 140 1.65 -12.76 4.56
C THR A 140 1.26 -13.25 3.18
N ARG A 141 2.19 -13.96 2.52
CA ARG A 141 1.93 -14.56 1.22
C ARG A 141 0.96 -15.71 1.43
N LEU A 142 -0.32 -15.49 1.13
CA LEU A 142 -1.33 -16.54 1.15
C LEU A 142 -0.94 -17.60 0.11
N SER A 143 -0.52 -18.78 0.59
CA SER A 143 -0.15 -19.91 -0.25
C SER A 143 -1.39 -20.73 -0.56
N ILE A 144 -1.61 -21.00 -1.85
CA ILE A 144 -2.67 -21.89 -2.32
C ILE A 144 -2.02 -23.25 -2.56
N GLU A 145 -2.39 -24.25 -1.78
CA GLU A 145 -2.04 -25.65 -2.09
C GLU A 145 -2.77 -26.07 -3.38
N GLY A 146 -2.10 -26.78 -4.29
CA GLY A 146 -2.71 -27.19 -5.55
C GLY A 146 -3.79 -28.27 -5.36
N PRO A 147 -4.77 -28.37 -6.28
CA PRO A 147 -5.88 -29.34 -6.16
C PRO A 147 -5.39 -30.79 -6.28
N ASN A 148 -5.97 -31.67 -5.46
CA ASN A 148 -5.68 -33.10 -5.42
C ASN A 148 -6.43 -33.82 -6.56
N GLY A 149 -6.11 -35.10 -6.81
CA GLY A 149 -6.79 -35.91 -7.84
C GLY A 149 -8.32 -35.99 -7.68
N PHE A 150 -8.84 -35.93 -6.46
CA PHE A 150 -10.29 -35.87 -6.18
C PHE A 150 -10.90 -34.47 -6.38
N ASP A 151 -10.11 -33.40 -6.22
CA ASP A 151 -10.56 -32.01 -6.42
C ASP A 151 -10.67 -31.65 -7.90
N LEU A 152 -9.96 -32.35 -8.78
CA LEU A 152 -10.09 -32.22 -10.24
C LEU A 152 -11.50 -32.60 -10.74
N VAL A 153 -12.19 -33.49 -10.03
CA VAL A 153 -13.54 -33.96 -10.38
C VAL A 153 -14.61 -32.92 -10.02
N ASN A 154 -14.32 -32.05 -9.05
CA ASN A 154 -15.18 -30.93 -8.66
C ASN A 154 -14.38 -29.66 -8.40
N LEU A 155 -13.65 -29.23 -9.44
CA LEU A 155 -12.81 -28.04 -9.45
C LEU A 155 -13.58 -26.78 -9.05
N SER A 156 -14.89 -26.72 -9.34
CA SER A 156 -15.78 -25.64 -8.92
C SER A 156 -15.92 -25.56 -7.41
N LYS A 157 -16.16 -26.69 -6.74
CA LYS A 157 -16.31 -26.74 -5.29
C LYS A 157 -14.99 -26.46 -4.59
N TRP A 158 -13.90 -27.07 -5.06
CA TRP A 158 -12.57 -26.80 -4.54
C TRP A 158 -12.17 -25.33 -4.71
N ARG A 159 -12.40 -24.73 -5.89
CA ARG A 159 -12.15 -23.29 -6.12
C ARG A 159 -13.02 -22.41 -5.23
N ALA A 160 -14.30 -22.73 -5.08
CA ALA A 160 -15.20 -21.99 -4.20
C ALA A 160 -14.77 -22.07 -2.73
N GLU A 161 -14.31 -23.24 -2.27
CA GLU A 161 -13.76 -23.43 -0.92
C GLU A 161 -12.44 -22.67 -0.73
N GLN A 162 -11.52 -22.69 -1.70
CA GLN A 162 -10.28 -21.92 -1.66
C GLN A 162 -10.56 -20.41 -1.71
N GLU A 163 -11.48 -19.97 -2.55
CA GLU A 163 -11.89 -18.57 -2.68
C GLU A 163 -12.61 -18.09 -1.41
N ALA A 164 -13.48 -18.91 -0.82
CA ALA A 164 -14.11 -18.62 0.46
C ALA A 164 -13.09 -18.54 1.60
N ARG A 165 -12.10 -19.45 1.64
CA ARG A 165 -11.00 -19.40 2.62
C ARG A 165 -10.13 -18.15 2.43
N LEU A 166 -9.75 -17.83 1.20
CA LEU A 166 -8.97 -16.63 0.88
C LEU A 166 -9.73 -15.35 1.23
N ASN A 167 -11.03 -15.31 0.93
CA ASN A 167 -11.90 -14.20 1.26
C ASN A 167 -12.10 -14.04 2.77
N ALA A 168 -12.25 -15.15 3.50
CA ALA A 168 -12.38 -15.14 4.95
C ALA A 168 -11.10 -14.66 5.63
N GLU A 169 -9.93 -15.10 5.16
CA GLU A 169 -8.64 -14.65 5.68
C GLU A 169 -8.37 -13.19 5.35
N LEU A 170 -8.69 -12.74 4.12
CA LEU A 170 -8.60 -11.34 3.74
C LEU A 170 -9.55 -10.46 4.57
N ALA A 171 -10.78 -10.92 4.80
CA ALA A 171 -11.75 -10.23 5.66
C ALA A 171 -11.27 -10.15 7.12
N ARG A 172 -10.64 -11.23 7.63
CA ARG A 172 -10.02 -11.26 8.95
C ARG A 172 -8.87 -10.25 9.08
N GLN A 173 -7.98 -10.21 8.08
CA GLN A 173 -6.87 -9.24 8.04
C GLN A 173 -7.37 -7.80 7.96
N LEU A 174 -8.39 -7.54 7.12
CA LEU A 174 -9.03 -6.22 7.02
C LEU A 174 -9.71 -5.81 8.34
N ALA A 175 -10.42 -6.73 9.00
CA ALA A 175 -11.04 -6.47 10.29
C ALA A 175 -9.98 -6.15 11.36
N ALA A 176 -8.89 -6.92 11.42
CA ALA A 176 -7.78 -6.66 12.33
C ALA A 176 -7.08 -5.32 12.05
N ALA A 177 -6.87 -4.98 10.77
CA ALA A 177 -6.30 -3.69 10.36
C ALA A 177 -7.21 -2.51 10.73
N ASN A 178 -8.53 -2.63 10.49
CA ASN A 178 -9.51 -1.62 10.87
C ASN A 178 -9.59 -1.43 12.40
N GLU A 179 -9.56 -2.52 13.16
CA GLU A 179 -9.55 -2.48 14.62
C GLU A 179 -8.28 -1.82 15.15
N ARG A 180 -7.11 -2.14 14.59
CA ARG A 180 -5.84 -1.47 14.93
C ARG A 180 -5.86 0.01 14.57
N ALA A 181 -6.38 0.37 13.40
CA ALA A 181 -6.50 1.75 12.97
C ALA A 181 -7.47 2.55 13.88
N SER A 182 -8.58 1.94 14.29
CA SER A 182 -9.53 2.51 15.24
C SER A 182 -8.91 2.70 16.63
N LYS A 183 -8.17 1.71 17.14
CA LYS A 183 -7.41 1.81 18.40
C LYS A 183 -6.33 2.89 18.31
N ALA A 184 -5.57 2.95 17.22
CA ALA A 184 -4.59 4.00 16.98
C ALA A 184 -5.23 5.40 16.92
N ALA A 185 -6.39 5.54 16.29
CA ALA A 185 -7.16 6.78 16.26
C ALA A 185 -7.74 7.17 17.62
N SER A 186 -8.17 6.18 18.42
CA SER A 186 -8.65 6.38 19.80
C SER A 186 -7.52 6.81 20.73
N ILE A 187 -6.31 6.27 20.54
CA ILE A 187 -5.10 6.65 21.29
C ILE A 187 -4.61 8.04 20.84
N ALA A 188 -4.77 8.40 19.56
CA ALA A 188 -4.41 9.70 19.00
C ALA A 188 -5.47 10.80 19.25
N GLN A 189 -6.13 10.76 20.41
CA GLN A 189 -7.46 11.30 20.76
C GLN A 189 -7.83 12.75 20.33
N ASP A 190 -6.92 13.56 19.78
CA ASP A 190 -7.11 14.99 19.48
C ASP A 190 -6.81 15.38 18.02
N SER A 191 -7.41 14.70 17.04
CA SER A 191 -7.35 15.16 15.65
C SER A 191 -8.67 14.93 14.94
N ALA A 192 -9.45 16.00 14.76
CA ALA A 192 -10.69 16.00 13.97
C ALA A 192 -10.54 15.33 12.58
N GLY A 193 -9.33 15.29 12.02
CA GLY A 193 -9.02 14.59 10.78
C GLY A 193 -9.14 13.06 10.82
N ALA A 194 -9.14 12.42 12.00
CA ALA A 194 -9.24 10.97 12.13
C ALA A 194 -10.65 10.44 11.77
N LYS A 195 -11.71 11.14 12.22
CA LYS A 195 -13.11 10.79 11.89
C LYS A 195 -13.42 10.97 10.40
N ASP A 196 -12.87 12.01 9.78
CA ASP A 196 -13.04 12.23 8.34
C ASP A 196 -12.26 11.20 7.49
N ARG A 197 -11.09 10.75 7.95
CA ARG A 197 -10.35 9.65 7.32
C ARG A 197 -11.07 8.31 7.46
N GLU A 198 -11.61 7.99 8.64
CA GLU A 198 -12.42 6.79 8.88
C GLU A 198 -13.63 6.74 7.94
N LYS A 199 -14.35 7.87 7.82
CA LYS A 199 -15.51 7.98 6.93
C LYS A 199 -15.15 7.87 5.45
N THR A 200 -13.97 8.38 5.07
CA THR A 200 -13.46 8.28 3.69
C THR A 200 -13.03 6.84 3.36
N LEU A 201 -12.34 6.17 4.28
CA LEU A 201 -11.95 4.77 4.13
C LEU A 201 -13.17 3.83 4.08
N ALA A 202 -14.20 4.08 4.90
CA ALA A 202 -15.45 3.33 4.87
C ALA A 202 -16.18 3.45 3.51
N ARG A 203 -16.17 4.65 2.91
CA ARG A 203 -16.72 4.88 1.56
C ARG A 203 -15.93 4.15 0.47
N GLN A 204 -14.60 4.15 0.57
CA GLN A 204 -13.74 3.41 -0.35
C GLN A 204 -13.95 1.90 -0.24
N LEU A 205 -14.14 1.37 0.98
CA LEU A 205 -14.41 -0.05 1.22
C LEU A 205 -15.74 -0.49 0.60
N ALA A 206 -16.81 0.28 0.83
CA ALA A 206 -18.13 0.00 0.25
C ALA A 206 -18.11 0.02 -1.29
N SER A 207 -17.29 0.89 -1.89
CA SER A 207 -17.08 0.93 -3.34
C SER A 207 -16.36 -0.31 -3.87
N VAL A 208 -15.34 -0.79 -3.15
CA VAL A 208 -14.59 -2.01 -3.52
C VAL A 208 -15.47 -3.25 -3.37
N GLU A 209 -16.24 -3.35 -2.29
CA GLU A 209 -17.20 -4.44 -2.08
C GLU A 209 -18.28 -4.47 -3.16
N GLY A 210 -18.87 -3.32 -3.51
CA GLY A 210 -19.85 -3.24 -4.61
C GLY A 210 -19.28 -3.64 -5.98
N THR A 211 -18.01 -3.32 -6.23
CA THR A 211 -17.31 -3.72 -7.48
C THR A 211 -17.01 -5.22 -7.47
N LYS A 212 -16.60 -5.77 -6.32
CA LYS A 212 -16.34 -7.20 -6.13
C LYS A 212 -17.60 -8.05 -6.33
N THR A 213 -18.74 -7.63 -5.79
CA THR A 213 -20.02 -8.36 -5.94
C THR A 213 -20.49 -8.39 -7.39
N LYS A 214 -20.31 -7.29 -8.15
CA LYS A 214 -20.60 -7.26 -9.59
C LYS A 214 -19.68 -8.18 -10.40
N GLU A 215 -18.39 -8.21 -10.07
CA GLU A 215 -17.39 -9.02 -10.75
C GLU A 215 -17.54 -10.53 -10.46
N ILE A 216 -17.88 -10.91 -9.22
CA ILE A 216 -18.18 -12.29 -8.82
C ILE A 216 -19.47 -12.78 -9.48
N GLY A 217 -20.56 -11.99 -9.43
CA GLY A 217 -21.82 -12.36 -10.09
C GLY A 217 -21.68 -12.48 -11.62
N ARG A 218 -20.81 -11.66 -12.23
CA ARG A 218 -20.44 -11.80 -13.65
C ARG A 218 -19.75 -13.14 -13.90
N ARG A 219 -18.85 -13.58 -13.01
CA ARG A 219 -18.09 -14.83 -13.11
C ARG A 219 -18.97 -16.08 -12.94
N GLU A 220 -19.95 -16.04 -12.03
CA GLU A 220 -20.94 -17.10 -11.83
C GLU A 220 -21.85 -17.27 -13.06
N LEU A 221 -22.28 -16.16 -13.67
CA LEU A 221 -23.05 -16.17 -14.92
C LEU A 221 -22.28 -16.85 -16.06
N TYR A 222 -20.96 -16.59 -16.15
CA TYR A 222 -20.09 -17.23 -17.13
C TYR A 222 -19.94 -18.73 -16.88
N GLN A 223 -19.77 -19.19 -15.63
CA GLN A 223 -19.68 -20.63 -15.34
C GLN A 223 -20.97 -21.39 -15.69
N GLY A 224 -22.14 -20.86 -15.35
CA GLY A 224 -23.42 -21.46 -15.73
C GLY A 224 -23.67 -21.46 -17.25
N ALA A 225 -23.11 -20.49 -17.98
CA ALA A 225 -23.13 -20.48 -19.44
C ALA A 225 -22.21 -21.55 -20.05
N TRP A 226 -21.01 -21.77 -19.49
CA TRP A 226 -20.08 -22.81 -19.94
C TRP A 226 -20.62 -24.23 -19.73
N THR A 227 -21.24 -24.50 -18.59
CA THR A 227 -21.88 -25.81 -18.35
C THR A 227 -23.00 -26.09 -19.34
N ARG A 228 -23.85 -25.09 -19.62
CA ARG A 228 -24.90 -25.21 -20.65
C ARG A 228 -24.32 -25.42 -22.04
N ALA A 229 -23.31 -24.64 -22.41
CA ALA A 229 -22.60 -24.78 -23.68
C ALA A 229 -22.00 -26.19 -23.86
N ALA A 230 -21.39 -26.76 -22.82
CA ALA A 230 -20.83 -28.11 -22.87
C ALA A 230 -21.91 -29.19 -23.05
N VAL A 231 -23.04 -29.05 -22.36
CA VAL A 231 -24.19 -29.96 -22.49
C VAL A 231 -24.80 -29.86 -23.90
N GLN A 232 -24.96 -28.65 -24.44
CA GLN A 232 -25.48 -28.42 -25.79
C GLN A 232 -24.61 -29.08 -26.86
N VAL A 233 -23.29 -28.92 -26.77
CA VAL A 233 -22.34 -29.57 -27.69
C VAL A 233 -22.48 -31.09 -27.62
N LEU A 234 -22.62 -31.66 -26.42
CA LEU A 234 -22.83 -33.10 -26.24
C LEU A 234 -24.17 -33.58 -26.82
N GLN A 235 -25.19 -32.73 -26.80
CA GLN A 235 -26.50 -32.99 -27.39
C GLN A 235 -26.55 -32.72 -28.91
N GLY A 236 -25.44 -32.30 -29.53
CA GLY A 236 -25.37 -31.95 -30.94
C GLY A 236 -26.04 -30.61 -31.28
N GLU A 237 -26.35 -29.79 -30.27
CA GLU A 237 -26.89 -28.45 -30.45
C GLU A 237 -25.77 -27.42 -30.74
N PRO A 238 -26.05 -26.40 -31.56
CA PRO A 238 -25.10 -25.33 -31.82
C PRO A 238 -24.84 -24.50 -30.56
N LEU A 239 -23.59 -24.11 -30.37
CA LEU A 239 -23.20 -23.21 -29.28
C LEU A 239 -23.84 -21.82 -29.45
N PRO A 240 -24.17 -21.12 -28.36
CA PRO A 240 -24.63 -19.74 -28.43
C PRO A 240 -23.59 -18.82 -29.09
N GLU A 241 -24.02 -17.88 -29.94
CA GLU A 241 -23.10 -17.04 -30.74
C GLU A 241 -22.09 -16.29 -29.86
N LYS A 242 -22.49 -15.79 -28.68
CA LYS A 242 -21.59 -15.11 -27.74
C LYS A 242 -20.44 -16.00 -27.23
N VAL A 243 -20.69 -17.30 -27.10
CA VAL A 243 -19.66 -18.29 -26.70
C VAL A 243 -18.70 -18.51 -27.88
N LEU A 244 -19.23 -18.58 -29.10
CA LEU A 244 -18.43 -18.70 -30.31
C LEU A 244 -17.55 -17.46 -30.55
N GLU A 245 -18.08 -16.25 -30.39
CA GLU A 245 -17.31 -15.00 -30.47
C GLU A 245 -16.16 -14.98 -29.48
N HIS A 246 -16.43 -15.35 -28.22
CA HIS A 246 -15.39 -15.43 -27.19
C HIS A 246 -14.32 -16.49 -27.53
N ALA A 247 -14.73 -17.67 -27.98
CA ALA A 247 -13.82 -18.73 -28.40
C ALA A 247 -12.92 -18.31 -29.58
N ARG A 248 -13.49 -17.59 -30.58
CA ARG A 248 -12.72 -17.02 -31.70
C ARG A 248 -11.68 -16.03 -31.21
N LYS A 249 -12.04 -15.14 -30.29
CA LYS A 249 -11.11 -14.17 -29.69
C LYS A 249 -9.98 -14.85 -28.94
N VAL A 250 -10.30 -15.81 -28.06
CA VAL A 250 -9.28 -16.58 -27.33
C VAL A 250 -8.35 -17.31 -28.29
N ARG A 251 -8.87 -17.93 -29.37
CA ARG A 251 -8.03 -18.58 -30.38
C ARG A 251 -7.10 -17.59 -31.07
N ALA A 252 -7.59 -16.40 -31.44
CA ALA A 252 -6.79 -15.37 -32.10
C ALA A 252 -5.67 -14.85 -31.18
N ASP A 253 -5.96 -14.59 -29.90
CA ASP A 253 -4.97 -14.16 -28.91
C ASP A 253 -3.89 -15.24 -28.72
N MET A 254 -4.29 -16.51 -28.62
CA MET A 254 -3.37 -17.65 -28.51
C MET A 254 -2.55 -17.86 -29.79
N GLN A 255 -3.11 -17.59 -30.97
CA GLN A 255 -2.37 -17.67 -32.23
C GLN A 255 -1.22 -16.65 -32.26
N ALA A 256 -1.51 -15.39 -31.89
CA ALA A 256 -0.48 -14.34 -31.83
C ALA A 256 0.61 -14.66 -30.80
N GLU A 257 0.25 -15.31 -29.67
CA GLU A 257 1.22 -15.77 -28.68
C GLU A 257 2.06 -16.95 -29.20
N ALA A 258 1.45 -17.92 -29.88
CA ALA A 258 2.15 -19.03 -30.52
C ALA A 258 3.16 -18.52 -31.56
N GLU A 259 2.78 -17.56 -32.39
CA GLU A 259 3.67 -16.94 -33.39
C GLU A 259 4.90 -16.29 -32.75
N LYS A 260 4.74 -15.61 -31.62
CA LYS A 260 5.87 -15.02 -30.86
C LYS A 260 6.81 -16.09 -30.33
N HIS A 261 6.27 -17.15 -29.75
CA HIS A 261 7.05 -18.27 -29.22
C HIS A 261 7.82 -19.00 -30.34
N VAL A 262 7.17 -19.25 -31.48
CA VAL A 262 7.79 -19.85 -32.65
C VAL A 262 8.88 -18.93 -33.23
N GLN A 263 8.61 -17.62 -33.33
CA GLN A 263 9.60 -16.64 -33.77
C GLN A 263 10.84 -16.63 -32.85
N GLN A 264 10.64 -16.78 -31.54
CA GLN A 264 11.73 -16.87 -30.58
C GLN A 264 12.51 -18.19 -30.72
N ALA A 265 11.83 -19.31 -30.95
CA ALA A 265 12.48 -20.60 -31.21
C ALA A 265 13.38 -20.53 -32.45
N LEU A 266 12.90 -19.92 -33.55
CA LEU A 266 13.64 -19.73 -34.80
C LEU A 266 14.92 -18.86 -34.70
N LYS A 267 15.21 -18.26 -33.54
CA LYS A 267 16.49 -17.58 -33.28
C LYS A 267 17.62 -18.55 -32.92
N ALA A 268 17.29 -19.74 -32.42
CA ALA A 268 18.29 -20.76 -32.14
C ALA A 268 18.89 -21.30 -33.45
N PRO A 269 20.11 -21.86 -33.43
CA PRO A 269 20.72 -22.45 -34.62
C PRO A 269 19.84 -23.56 -35.22
N ILE A 270 19.58 -23.48 -36.52
CA ILE A 270 18.80 -24.47 -37.28
C ILE A 270 19.59 -24.84 -38.53
N ARG A 271 19.91 -26.13 -38.68
CA ARG A 271 20.63 -26.69 -39.84
C ARG A 271 19.76 -27.65 -40.65
N GLN A 272 18.79 -28.27 -40.00
CA GLN A 272 17.86 -29.23 -40.59
C GLN A 272 16.47 -29.10 -39.95
N VAL A 273 15.45 -29.69 -40.59
CA VAL A 273 14.06 -29.65 -40.10
C VAL A 273 13.95 -30.25 -38.69
N GLY A 274 14.72 -31.30 -38.41
CA GLY A 274 14.75 -31.93 -37.08
C GLY A 274 15.14 -30.98 -35.94
N ASP A 275 16.00 -29.98 -36.21
CA ASP A 275 16.40 -29.00 -35.19
C ASP A 275 15.22 -28.09 -34.82
N LEU A 276 14.43 -27.68 -35.84
CA LEU A 276 13.21 -26.91 -35.61
C LEU A 276 12.18 -27.74 -34.84
N THR A 277 11.98 -29.01 -35.23
CA THR A 277 11.05 -29.91 -34.52
C THR A 277 11.41 -30.05 -33.04
N GLU A 278 12.68 -30.21 -32.71
CA GLU A 278 13.15 -30.26 -31.32
C GLU A 278 12.95 -28.95 -30.56
N GLN A 279 13.10 -27.81 -31.23
CA GLN A 279 12.82 -26.50 -30.63
C GLN A 279 11.31 -26.30 -30.38
N LEU A 280 10.46 -26.73 -31.31
CA LEU A 280 9.00 -26.66 -31.20
C LEU A 280 8.47 -27.54 -30.06
N LYS A 281 9.04 -28.73 -29.86
CA LYS A 281 8.71 -29.62 -28.74
C LYS A 281 9.03 -29.01 -27.37
N ARG A 282 9.94 -28.03 -27.30
CA ARG A 282 10.38 -27.36 -26.07
C ARG A 282 9.66 -26.03 -25.82
N LEU A 283 8.67 -25.68 -26.64
CA LEU A 283 7.93 -24.44 -26.47
C LEU A 283 7.13 -24.44 -25.15
N PRO A 284 7.28 -23.40 -24.31
CA PRO A 284 6.55 -23.33 -23.05
C PRO A 284 5.05 -23.19 -23.33
N GLY A 285 4.23 -24.02 -22.68
CA GLY A 285 2.76 -23.98 -22.83
C GLY A 285 2.21 -24.62 -24.11
N TYR A 286 3.07 -25.20 -24.95
CA TYR A 286 2.65 -25.87 -26.19
C TYR A 286 3.11 -27.32 -26.25
N THR A 287 2.32 -28.15 -26.92
CA THR A 287 2.69 -29.50 -27.31
C THR A 287 2.73 -29.59 -28.82
N TYR A 288 3.85 -30.07 -29.35
CA TYR A 288 3.99 -30.33 -30.78
C TYR A 288 3.50 -31.74 -31.11
N ARG A 289 2.68 -31.87 -32.16
CA ARG A 289 2.29 -33.14 -32.76
C ARG A 289 2.46 -33.06 -34.27
N GLU A 290 2.70 -34.21 -34.87
CA GLU A 290 2.70 -34.35 -36.33
C GLU A 290 1.50 -35.20 -36.71
N ASP A 291 0.69 -34.73 -37.65
CA ASP A 291 -0.42 -35.50 -38.17
C ASP A 291 0.10 -36.72 -38.95
N ALA A 292 -0.39 -37.90 -38.60
CA ALA A 292 0.06 -39.16 -39.19
C ALA A 292 -0.24 -39.29 -40.69
N THR A 293 -1.26 -38.57 -41.17
CA THR A 293 -1.80 -38.62 -42.53
C THR A 293 -1.23 -37.51 -43.40
N THR A 294 -1.24 -36.26 -42.91
CA THR A 294 -0.82 -35.10 -43.70
C THR A 294 0.66 -34.75 -43.52
N LYS A 295 1.34 -35.35 -42.52
CA LYS A 295 2.73 -35.03 -42.13
C LYS A 295 2.94 -33.56 -41.76
N GLN A 296 1.86 -32.84 -41.45
CA GLN A 296 1.91 -31.46 -41.03
C GLN A 296 2.09 -31.38 -39.51
N GLY A 297 2.94 -30.45 -39.08
CA GLY A 297 3.11 -30.14 -37.67
C GLY A 297 1.97 -29.30 -37.13
N GLU A 298 1.51 -29.62 -35.93
CA GLU A 298 0.49 -28.89 -35.16
C GLU A 298 1.05 -28.52 -33.78
N LEU A 299 0.81 -27.28 -33.36
CA LEU A 299 1.01 -26.83 -31.98
C LEU A 299 -0.32 -26.79 -31.25
N ARG A 300 -0.39 -27.48 -30.11
CA ARG A 300 -1.55 -27.44 -29.22
C ARG A 300 -1.20 -26.77 -27.90
N HIS A 301 -1.90 -25.68 -27.59
CA HIS A 301 -1.76 -24.98 -26.32
C HIS A 301 -2.30 -25.83 -25.17
N THR A 302 -1.53 -26.01 -24.10
CA THR A 302 -1.81 -26.99 -23.05
C THR A 302 -2.98 -26.59 -22.15
N THR A 303 -3.24 -25.29 -21.99
CA THR A 303 -4.32 -24.79 -21.11
C THR A 303 -5.64 -24.58 -21.84
N THR A 304 -5.62 -23.94 -23.01
CA THR A 304 -6.85 -23.63 -23.77
C THR A 304 -7.27 -24.74 -24.72
N GLY A 305 -6.35 -25.66 -25.03
CA GLY A 305 -6.56 -26.69 -26.05
C GLY A 305 -6.57 -26.17 -27.48
N SER A 306 -6.33 -24.87 -27.70
CA SER A 306 -6.24 -24.24 -29.02
C SER A 306 -5.19 -24.96 -29.87
N ARG A 307 -5.55 -25.25 -31.12
CA ARG A 307 -4.70 -25.97 -32.06
C ARG A 307 -4.31 -25.07 -33.21
N PHE A 308 -3.04 -25.14 -33.57
CA PHE A 308 -2.49 -24.39 -34.66
C PHE A 308 -1.66 -25.23 -35.61
N GLU A 309 -2.05 -25.29 -36.88
CA GLU A 309 -1.19 -25.88 -37.90
C GLU A 309 0.02 -24.97 -38.13
N LEU A 310 1.22 -25.55 -38.32
CA LEU A 310 2.41 -24.74 -38.58
C LEU A 310 2.27 -23.87 -39.85
N THR A 311 1.44 -24.29 -40.80
CA THR A 311 1.15 -23.58 -42.06
C THR A 311 0.32 -22.31 -41.86
N GLU A 312 -0.52 -22.23 -40.82
CA GLU A 312 -1.33 -21.03 -40.54
C GLU A 312 -0.59 -19.97 -39.71
N LEU A 313 0.51 -20.35 -39.06
CA LEU A 313 1.31 -19.44 -38.24
C LEU A 313 2.18 -18.52 -39.09
N LYS A 314 2.21 -17.24 -38.72
CA LYS A 314 3.04 -16.20 -39.35
C LYS A 314 4.05 -15.59 -38.39
N PRO A 315 5.07 -16.35 -37.93
CA PRO A 315 6.05 -15.85 -36.99
C PRO A 315 6.81 -14.65 -37.58
N GLY A 316 6.73 -13.49 -36.91
CA GLY A 316 7.32 -12.25 -37.42
C GLY A 316 6.64 -11.69 -38.69
N GLY A 317 5.41 -12.11 -38.98
CA GLY A 317 4.61 -11.62 -40.11
C GLY A 317 4.86 -12.31 -41.45
N VAL A 318 5.80 -13.26 -41.51
CA VAL A 318 6.13 -14.05 -42.71
C VAL A 318 5.61 -15.48 -42.57
N SER A 319 5.47 -16.20 -43.69
CA SER A 319 5.03 -17.61 -43.63
C SER A 319 6.03 -18.47 -42.87
N MET A 320 5.56 -19.56 -42.25
CA MET A 320 6.43 -20.47 -41.51
C MET A 320 7.60 -21.03 -42.34
N LYS A 321 7.38 -21.27 -43.65
CA LYS A 321 8.43 -21.72 -44.58
C LYS A 321 9.51 -20.64 -44.75
N GLU A 322 9.13 -19.41 -45.03
CA GLU A 322 10.07 -18.29 -45.17
C GLU A 322 10.83 -18.03 -43.86
N ALA A 323 10.14 -18.13 -42.72
CA ALA A 323 10.75 -17.95 -41.41
C ALA A 323 11.83 -19.02 -41.12
N TYR A 324 11.56 -20.27 -41.53
CA TYR A 324 12.53 -21.37 -41.45
C TYR A 324 13.74 -21.13 -42.37
N ASP A 325 13.51 -20.79 -43.63
CA ASP A 325 14.58 -20.56 -44.61
C ASP A 325 15.52 -19.42 -44.15
N GLN A 326 14.94 -18.33 -43.61
CA GLN A 326 15.71 -17.24 -43.01
C GLN A 326 16.53 -17.70 -41.79
N ALA A 327 15.98 -18.57 -40.95
CA ALA A 327 16.70 -19.10 -39.79
C ALA A 327 17.89 -20.00 -40.18
N VAL A 328 17.71 -20.83 -41.21
CA VAL A 328 18.79 -21.67 -41.77
C VAL A 328 19.90 -20.79 -42.37
N GLN A 329 19.54 -19.78 -43.16
CA GLN A 329 20.51 -18.85 -43.75
C GLN A 329 21.31 -18.09 -42.67
N ARG A 330 20.64 -17.58 -41.63
CA ARG A 330 21.32 -16.94 -40.49
C ARG A 330 22.30 -17.87 -39.79
N THR A 331 21.91 -19.13 -39.60
CA THR A 331 22.77 -20.13 -38.96
C THR A 331 24.00 -20.42 -39.82
N ALA A 332 23.83 -20.58 -41.12
CA ALA A 332 24.93 -20.80 -42.07
C ALA A 332 25.91 -19.61 -42.12
N GLN A 333 25.41 -18.38 -42.12
CA GLN A 333 26.25 -17.17 -42.07
C GLN A 333 27.08 -17.12 -40.78
N ARG A 334 26.45 -17.39 -39.63
CA ARG A 334 27.13 -17.42 -38.32
C ARG A 334 28.22 -18.49 -38.26
N ASP A 335 27.96 -19.68 -38.79
CA ASP A 335 28.94 -20.77 -38.83
C ASP A 335 30.15 -20.42 -39.74
N GLN A 336 29.91 -19.72 -40.86
CA GLN A 336 30.98 -19.23 -41.74
C GLN A 336 31.85 -18.14 -41.10
N GLU A 337 31.24 -17.20 -40.37
CA GLU A 337 31.97 -16.15 -39.64
C GLU A 337 32.84 -16.73 -38.52
N GLN A 338 32.30 -17.69 -37.76
CA GLN A 338 33.05 -18.39 -36.72
C GLN A 338 34.25 -19.16 -37.29
N SER A 339 34.07 -19.85 -38.42
CA SER A 339 35.17 -20.54 -39.12
C SER A 339 36.26 -19.59 -39.62
N LYS A 340 35.89 -18.39 -40.12
CA LYS A 340 36.84 -17.35 -40.55
C LYS A 340 37.59 -16.71 -39.37
N GLY A 341 36.94 -16.53 -38.22
CA GLY A 341 37.56 -16.00 -37.00
C GLY A 341 38.59 -16.97 -36.40
N GLN A 342 38.30 -18.26 -36.40
CA GLN A 342 39.20 -19.30 -35.87
C GLN A 342 40.49 -19.45 -36.71
N LYS A 343 40.40 -19.27 -38.03
CA LYS A 343 41.58 -19.27 -38.94
C LYS A 343 42.50 -18.06 -38.78
N ARG A 344 42.02 -16.93 -38.25
CA ARG A 344 42.83 -15.72 -38.02
C ARG A 344 43.55 -15.70 -36.66
N GLY A 345 43.09 -16.49 -35.68
CA GLY A 345 43.68 -16.55 -34.33
C GLY A 345 44.78 -17.61 -34.14
N GLY A 346 44.95 -18.55 -35.06
CA GLY A 346 45.90 -19.67 -34.93
C GLY A 346 47.29 -19.45 -35.51
N GLY A 347 47.67 -18.21 -35.84
CA GLY A 347 48.87 -17.92 -36.65
C GLY A 347 49.80 -16.87 -36.07
N ILE A 348 50.11 -16.86 -34.77
CA ILE A 348 51.28 -16.12 -34.24
C ILE A 348 51.95 -16.92 -33.11
N SER A 349 53.28 -17.08 -33.24
CA SER A 349 54.26 -17.56 -32.24
C SER A 349 54.37 -19.09 -32.06
N MET A 350 55.52 -19.75 -32.15
CA MET A 350 56.93 -19.34 -32.01
C MET A 350 57.81 -20.21 -32.91
N GLY A 351 58.78 -19.60 -33.60
CA GLY A 351 59.89 -20.33 -34.22
C GLY A 351 61.12 -19.41 -34.29
N GLY A 352 62.22 -19.86 -33.69
CA GLY A 352 63.56 -19.28 -33.81
C GLY A 352 64.08 -18.63 -32.54
#